data_AF-A0A941UQZ6-F1
#
_entry.id   AF-A0A941UQZ6-F1
#
_cell.length_a   1.000
_cell.length_b   1.000
_cell.length_c   1.000
_cell.angle_alpha   90.00
_cell.angle_beta   90.00
_cell.angle_gamma   90.00
#
_symmetry.space_group_name_H-M   'P 1'
#
loop_
_entity.id
_entity.type
_entity.pdbx_description
1 polymer ?
#
loop_
_entity_poly.entity_id
_entity_poly.type
_entity_poly.pdbx_seq_one_letter_code
_entity_poly.pdbx_strand_id
1 'polypeptide(L)'
;MSEFTLRLTGTIATLERIAREHAPAVFASSLAAEDMVLTDLILSEDLPITIFTLDTGRLHAETRQMVARVQECYGYGIKIYRPDDAAVAAY
;
A
#
# COMPACT_ATOMS: atom_id res chain seq x y z
N MET A 1 16.19 15.04 -19.43
CA MET A 1 15.48 14.36 -18.32
C MET A 1 16.22 13.09 -17.98
N SER A 2 16.38 12.77 -16.68
CA SER A 2 17.05 11.54 -16.25
C SER A 2 16.12 10.32 -16.40
N GLU A 3 16.69 9.11 -16.46
CA GLU A 3 15.92 7.86 -16.47
C GLU A 3 15.01 7.74 -15.24
N PHE A 4 15.51 8.17 -14.07
CA PHE A 4 14.73 8.19 -12.84
C PHE A 4 13.47 9.05 -12.97
N THR A 5 13.60 10.29 -13.48
CA THR A 5 12.45 11.18 -13.68
C THR A 5 11.42 10.57 -14.62
N LEU A 6 11.86 9.91 -15.70
CA LEU A 6 10.94 9.25 -16.64
C LEU A 6 10.14 8.14 -15.96
N ARG A 7 10.79 7.29 -15.15
CA ARG A 7 10.10 6.22 -14.41
C ARG A 7 9.15 6.78 -13.36
N LEU A 8 9.56 7.80 -12.61
CA LEU A 8 8.73 8.44 -11.60
C LEU A 8 7.45 9.02 -12.22
N THR A 9 7.59 9.86 -13.26
CA THR A 9 6.43 10.46 -13.94
C THR A 9 5.53 9.40 -14.58
N GLY A 10 6.11 8.36 -15.17
CA GLY A 10 5.33 7.25 -15.75
C GLY A 10 4.54 6.46 -14.70
N THR A 11 5.11 6.23 -13.52
CA THR A 11 4.43 5.56 -12.40
C THR A 11 3.27 6.40 -11.88
N ILE A 12 3.48 7.70 -11.63
CA ILE A 12 2.42 8.62 -11.17
C ILE A 12 1.27 8.64 -12.17
N ALA A 13 1.55 8.82 -13.47
CA ALA A 13 0.53 8.81 -14.51
C ALA A 13 -0.25 7.48 -14.57
N THR A 14 0.41 6.36 -14.25
CA THR A 14 -0.25 5.05 -14.16
C THR A 14 -1.18 4.98 -12.96
N LEU A 15 -0.76 5.46 -11.78
CA LEU A 15 -1.58 5.50 -10.57
C LEU A 15 -2.79 6.43 -10.74
N GLU A 16 -2.61 7.62 -11.31
CA GLU A 16 -3.70 8.54 -11.65
C GLU A 16 -4.73 7.90 -12.59
N ARG A 17 -4.25 7.19 -13.61
CA ARG A 17 -5.12 6.46 -14.54
C ARG A 17 -5.91 5.37 -13.82
N ILE A 18 -5.27 4.60 -12.94
CA ILE A 18 -5.96 3.59 -12.12
C ILE A 18 -7.04 4.22 -11.24
N ALA A 19 -6.70 5.30 -10.54
CA ALA A 19 -7.64 6.03 -9.68
C ALA A 19 -8.86 6.54 -10.45
N ARG A 20 -8.67 7.01 -11.69
CA ARG A 20 -9.73 7.57 -12.55
C ARG A 20 -10.59 6.49 -13.22
N GLU A 21 -9.98 5.41 -13.70
CA GLU A 21 -10.65 4.43 -14.58
C GLU A 21 -11.17 3.19 -13.84
N HIS A 22 -10.68 2.93 -12.62
CA HIS A 22 -10.98 1.71 -11.86
C HIS A 22 -11.48 1.97 -10.44
N ALA A 23 -12.06 3.14 -10.19
CA ALA A 23 -12.63 3.46 -8.89
C ALA A 23 -13.80 2.52 -8.51
N PRO A 24 -13.87 2.05 -7.25
CA PRO A 24 -12.90 2.25 -6.17
C PRO A 24 -11.68 1.32 -6.32
N ALA A 25 -10.50 1.91 -6.45
CA ALA A 25 -9.24 1.17 -6.52
C ALA A 25 -8.67 0.95 -5.12
N VAL A 26 -8.07 -0.22 -4.91
CA VAL A 26 -7.38 -0.58 -3.66
C VAL A 26 -5.98 -1.09 -3.97
N PHE A 27 -5.00 -0.65 -3.17
CA PHE A 27 -3.63 -1.12 -3.24
C PHE A 27 -3.36 -2.12 -2.11
N ALA A 28 -3.10 -3.36 -2.50
CA ALA A 28 -2.67 -4.41 -1.59
C ALA A 28 -1.16 -4.28 -1.35
N SER A 29 -0.76 -3.87 -0.16
CA SER A 29 0.63 -3.69 0.23
C SER A 29 1.11 -4.82 1.13
N SER A 30 2.25 -5.40 0.78
CA SER A 30 3.03 -6.33 1.61
C SER A 30 3.91 -5.62 2.65
N LEU A 31 3.95 -4.27 2.61
CA LEU A 31 4.81 -3.41 3.42
C LEU A 31 6.31 -3.53 3.09
N ALA A 32 6.67 -4.13 1.95
CA ALA A 32 8.03 -4.16 1.42
C ALA A 32 8.47 -2.78 0.90
N ALA A 33 9.76 -2.62 0.61
CA ALA A 33 10.34 -1.34 0.24
C ALA A 33 9.72 -0.75 -1.04
N GLU A 34 9.48 -1.57 -2.05
CA GLU A 34 8.81 -1.17 -3.30
C GLU A 34 7.37 -0.69 -3.07
N ASP A 35 6.65 -1.33 -2.15
CA ASP A 35 5.29 -0.93 -1.80
C ASP A 35 5.28 0.38 -1.01
N MET A 36 6.34 0.67 -0.26
CA MET A 36 6.49 1.97 0.41
C MET A 36 6.74 3.10 -0.59
N VAL A 37 7.42 2.84 -1.71
CA VAL A 37 7.51 3.81 -2.82
C VAL A 37 6.13 4.07 -3.40
N LEU A 38 5.33 3.03 -3.67
CA LEU A 38 3.97 3.24 -4.18
C LEU A 38 3.05 3.90 -3.14
N THR A 39 3.23 3.58 -1.85
CA THR A 39 2.50 4.24 -0.75
C THR A 39 2.83 5.72 -0.69
N ASP A 40 4.11 6.09 -0.77
CA ASP A 40 4.55 7.48 -0.83
C ASP A 40 3.89 8.22 -2.01
N LEU A 41 3.93 7.64 -3.21
CA LEU A 41 3.32 8.27 -4.39
C LEU A 41 1.79 8.37 -4.30
N ILE A 42 1.11 7.35 -3.79
CA ILE A 42 -0.35 7.38 -3.62
C ILE A 42 -0.76 8.49 -2.65
N LEU A 43 -0.05 8.61 -1.51
CA LEU A 43 -0.41 9.54 -0.44
C LEU A 43 0.09 10.96 -0.71
N SER A 44 1.25 11.14 -1.33
CA SER A 44 1.79 12.48 -1.66
C SER A 44 1.01 13.16 -2.78
N GLU A 45 0.50 12.40 -3.74
CA GLU A 45 -0.35 12.89 -4.84
C GLU A 45 -1.85 12.90 -4.49
N ASP A 46 -2.22 12.57 -3.23
CA ASP A 46 -3.60 12.53 -2.72
C ASP A 46 -4.56 11.69 -3.60
N LEU A 47 -4.07 10.56 -4.11
CA LEU A 47 -4.85 9.72 -5.01
C LEU A 47 -5.91 8.94 -4.23
N PRO A 48 -7.15 8.81 -4.74
CA PRO A 48 -8.24 8.10 -4.07
C PRO A 48 -8.09 6.57 -4.20
N ILE A 49 -6.96 6.03 -3.74
CA ILE A 49 -6.62 4.60 -3.74
C ILE A 49 -6.44 4.17 -2.28
N THR A 50 -7.32 3.27 -1.81
CA THR A 50 -7.22 2.79 -0.42
C THR A 50 -6.10 1.76 -0.29
N ILE A 51 -5.21 1.95 0.67
CA ILE A 51 -4.11 1.02 0.96
C ILE A 51 -4.52 0.05 2.07
N PHE A 52 -4.31 -1.25 1.84
CA PHE A 52 -4.53 -2.31 2.83
C PHE A 52 -3.39 -3.33 2.85
N THR A 53 -3.29 -4.09 3.94
CA THR A 53 -2.35 -5.20 4.09
C THR A 53 -3.03 -6.43 4.70
N LEU A 54 -2.46 -7.61 4.43
CA LEU A 54 -2.89 -8.88 5.02
C LEU A 54 -1.89 -9.30 6.10
N ASP A 55 -2.33 -9.29 7.36
CA ASP A 55 -1.57 -9.82 8.47
C ASP A 55 -2.00 -11.27 8.75
N THR A 56 -1.21 -12.22 8.27
CA THR A 56 -1.42 -13.66 8.47
C THR A 56 -1.00 -14.15 9.85
N GLY A 57 -0.54 -13.25 10.73
CA GLY A 57 0.06 -13.60 12.03
C GLY A 57 1.52 -14.06 11.93
N ARG A 58 2.09 -14.17 10.73
CA ARG A 58 3.46 -14.68 10.48
C ARG A 58 4.43 -13.64 9.93
N LEU A 59 4.02 -12.38 9.81
CA LEU A 59 4.91 -11.30 9.34
C LEU A 59 6.07 -11.07 10.34
N HIS A 60 7.22 -10.62 9.84
CA HIS A 60 8.31 -10.16 10.71
C HIS A 60 7.86 -8.92 11.51
N ALA A 61 8.46 -8.71 12.68
CA ALA A 61 8.07 -7.59 13.55
C ALA A 61 8.33 -6.24 12.86
N GLU A 62 9.44 -6.13 12.14
CA GLU A 62 9.86 -4.97 11.35
C GLU A 62 8.83 -4.65 10.27
N THR A 63 8.33 -5.67 9.56
CA THR A 63 7.28 -5.51 8.55
C THR A 63 6.00 -4.96 9.18
N ARG A 64 5.56 -5.51 10.32
CA ARG A 64 4.37 -4.99 11.02
C ARG A 64 4.54 -3.55 11.52
N GLN A 65 5.76 -3.17 11.92
CA GLN A 65 6.05 -1.81 12.38
C GLN A 65 5.86 -0.76 11.28
N MET A 66 5.96 -1.14 9.99
CA MET A 66 5.72 -0.21 8.89
C MET A 66 4.31 0.39 8.89
N VAL A 67 3.30 -0.32 9.40
CA VAL A 67 1.95 0.27 9.54
C VAL A 67 1.97 1.50 10.44
N ALA A 68 2.65 1.42 11.60
CA ALA A 68 2.78 2.54 12.50
C ALA A 68 3.60 3.68 11.86
N ARG A 69 4.67 3.34 11.12
CA ARG A 69 5.50 4.33 10.43
C ARG A 69 4.74 5.09 9.35
N VAL A 70 3.90 4.41 8.56
CA VAL A 70 3.05 5.10 7.56
C VAL A 70 2.06 6.04 8.25
N GLN A 71 1.45 5.63 9.36
CA GLN A 71 0.57 6.51 10.14
C GLN A 71 1.32 7.74 10.70
N GLU A 72 2.54 7.57 11.20
CA GLU A 72 3.36 8.66 11.73
C GLU A 72 3.83 9.63 10.63
N CYS A 73 4.24 9.10 9.47
CA CYS A 73 4.78 9.90 8.38
C CYS A 73 3.71 10.65 7.58
N TYR A 74 2.58 9.99 7.30
CA TYR A 74 1.55 10.50 6.37
C TYR A 74 0.21 10.81 7.04
N GLY A 75 0.03 10.46 8.33
CA GLY A 75 -1.27 10.55 8.98
C GLY A 75 -2.30 9.52 8.48
N TYR A 76 -1.87 8.54 7.67
CA TYR A 76 -2.74 7.58 7.00
C TYR A 76 -2.74 6.20 7.69
N GLY A 77 -3.94 5.69 7.99
CA GLY A 77 -4.13 4.38 8.61
C GLY A 77 -4.30 3.26 7.58
N ILE A 78 -3.25 2.46 7.36
CA ILE A 78 -3.35 1.27 6.51
C ILE A 78 -4.39 0.30 7.08
N LYS A 79 -5.33 -0.13 6.24
CA LYS A 79 -6.33 -1.11 6.63
C LYS A 79 -5.69 -2.49 6.77
N ILE A 80 -5.77 -3.08 7.95
CA ILE A 80 -5.25 -4.43 8.21
C ILE A 80 -6.38 -5.44 8.14
N TYR A 81 -6.20 -6.49 7.34
CA TYR A 81 -7.06 -7.67 7.34
C TYR A 81 -6.31 -8.86 7.93
N ARG A 82 -7.03 -9.70 8.66
CA ARG A 82 -6.53 -10.95 9.25
C ARG A 82 -7.39 -12.12 8.79
N PRO A 83 -6.82 -13.33 8.67
CA PRO A 83 -7.61 -14.52 8.40
C PRO A 83 -8.58 -14.79 9.56
N ASP A 84 -9.69 -15.44 9.24
CA ASP A 84 -10.60 -15.99 10.24
C ASP A 84 -9.99 -17.28 10.82
N ASP A 85 -9.65 -17.25 12.12
CA ASP A 85 -9.03 -18.37 12.81
C ASP A 85 -9.87 -19.66 12.73
N ALA A 86 -11.21 -19.56 12.75
CA ALA A 86 -12.09 -20.71 12.66
C ALA A 86 -12.05 -21.33 11.25
N ALA A 87 -12.03 -20.49 10.21
CA ALA A 87 -11.90 -20.95 8.84
C ALA A 87 -10.53 -21.60 8.58
N VAL A 88 -9.46 -21.06 9.17
CA VAL A 88 -8.11 -21.63 9.08
C VAL A 88 -8.03 -22.98 9.79
N ALA A 89 -8.64 -23.12 10.97
CA ALA A 89 -8.62 -24.36 11.73
C ALA A 89 -9.42 -25.51 11.07
N ALA A 90 -10.37 -25.18 10.19
CA ALA A 90 -11.23 -26.14 9.51
C ALA A 90 -10.70 -26.65 8.15
N TYR A 91 -9.55 -26.13 7.68
CA TYR A 91 -8.89 -26.52 6.43
C TYR A 91 -7.88 -27.66 6.64
#